data_AF-A0A2G9P7G6-F1
#
_entry.id   AF-A0A2G9P7G6-F1
#
_cell.length_a   1.000
_cell.length_b   1.000
_cell.length_c   1.000
_cell.angle_alpha   90.00
_cell.angle_beta   90.00
_cell.angle_gamma   90.00
#
_symmetry.space_group_name_H-M   'P 1'
#
loop_
_entity.id
_entity.type
_entity.pdbx_description
1 polymer ?
#
loop_
_entity_poly.entity_id
_entity_poly.type
_entity_poly.pdbx_seq_one_letter_code
_entity_poly.pdbx_strand_id
1 'polypeptide(L)'
;MALPLFIFCARILDVSLGTIRVIFISRGFKYYAALIGFFEILIWLFAISQLMANMNNPVLFLFYAGGFSAGTFIGIILEEKLSLGTVLIEIITKNNSTGMIDRLLTKNFKFTCIDAQGSHGEVKMIFVVTKRQNITKVIDIVKSFNPKAFYSIEDIRYANEEKPHKKSYFDYLRHFPAFKKGK
;
A
#
# COMPACT_ATOMS: atom_id res chain seq x y z
N MET A 1 -27.13 21.77 -22.48
CA MET A 1 -27.00 21.12 -21.15
C MET A 1 -25.97 19.99 -21.11
N ALA A 2 -25.68 19.30 -22.22
CA ALA A 2 -24.68 18.22 -22.23
C ALA A 2 -23.22 18.69 -21.99
N LEU A 3 -22.85 19.90 -22.45
CA LEU A 3 -21.47 20.40 -22.36
C LEU A 3 -20.96 20.59 -20.92
N PRO A 4 -21.67 21.25 -19.97
CA PRO A 4 -21.23 21.31 -18.57
C PRO A 4 -21.00 19.95 -17.92
N LEU A 5 -21.88 18.98 -18.18
CA LEU A 5 -21.77 17.63 -17.63
C LEU A 5 -20.54 16.91 -18.21
N PHE A 6 -20.28 17.08 -19.50
CA PHE A 6 -19.09 16.54 -20.15
C PHE A 6 -17.81 17.11 -19.52
N ILE A 7 -17.73 18.43 -19.30
CA ILE A 7 -16.58 19.06 -18.64
C ILE A 7 -16.40 18.53 -17.22
N PHE A 8 -17.49 18.37 -16.47
CA PHE A 8 -17.45 17.80 -15.12
C PHE A 8 -16.88 16.37 -15.12
N CYS A 9 -17.37 15.49 -15.99
CA CYS A 9 -16.84 14.12 -16.11
C CYS A 9 -15.38 14.09 -16.58
N ALA A 10 -15.02 14.93 -17.55
CA ALA A 10 -13.64 15.05 -18.03
C ALA A 10 -12.70 15.51 -16.91
N ARG A 11 -13.12 16.47 -16.07
CA ARG A 11 -12.34 16.92 -14.90
C ARG A 11 -12.22 15.85 -13.82
N ILE A 12 -13.26 15.06 -13.59
CA ILE A 12 -13.16 13.91 -12.68
C ILE A 12 -12.09 12.95 -13.16
N LEU A 13 -12.12 12.58 -14.45
CA LEU A 13 -11.14 11.66 -15.03
C LEU A 13 -9.72 12.23 -14.98
N ASP A 14 -9.54 13.50 -15.35
CA ASP A 14 -8.25 14.17 -15.30
C ASP A 14 -7.62 14.13 -13.90
N VAL A 15 -8.37 14.56 -12.88
CA VAL A 15 -7.85 14.60 -11.51
C VAL A 15 -7.59 13.20 -10.97
N SER A 16 -8.49 12.25 -11.26
CA SER A 16 -8.31 10.86 -10.84
C SER A 16 -7.06 10.23 -11.45
N LEU A 17 -6.80 10.49 -12.75
CA LEU A 17 -5.60 10.03 -13.45
C LEU A 17 -4.34 10.68 -12.86
N GLY A 18 -4.39 11.98 -12.53
CA GLY A 18 -3.32 12.69 -11.84
C GLY A 18 -2.94 12.02 -10.51
N THR A 19 -3.94 11.61 -9.71
CA THR A 19 -3.71 10.86 -8.47
C THR A 19 -3.04 9.51 -8.75
N ILE A 20 -3.54 8.73 -9.71
CA ILE A 20 -2.95 7.43 -10.08
C ILE A 20 -1.50 7.61 -10.56
N ARG A 21 -1.22 8.64 -11.36
CA ARG A 21 0.13 8.95 -11.82
C ARG A 21 1.09 9.17 -10.64
N VAL A 22 0.69 9.99 -9.66
CA VAL A 22 1.50 10.25 -8.46
C VAL A 22 1.77 8.96 -7.69
N ILE A 23 0.76 8.08 -7.54
CA ILE A 23 0.92 6.75 -6.93
C ILE A 23 1.94 5.91 -7.72
N PHE A 24 1.84 5.89 -9.05
CA PHE A 24 2.79 5.12 -9.86
C PHE A 24 4.22 5.65 -9.76
N ILE A 25 4.40 6.97 -9.66
CA ILE A 25 5.72 7.58 -9.42
C ILE A 25 6.27 7.16 -8.06
N SER A 26 5.47 7.27 -6.99
CA SER A 26 5.92 6.93 -5.64
C SER A 26 6.28 5.45 -5.47
N ARG A 27 5.68 4.59 -6.30
CA ARG A 27 5.91 3.13 -6.34
C ARG A 27 6.93 2.68 -7.39
N GLY A 28 7.54 3.61 -8.14
CA GLY A 28 8.58 3.28 -9.13
C GLY A 28 8.09 2.70 -10.45
N PHE A 29 6.78 2.73 -10.73
CA PHE A 29 6.16 2.29 -11.99
C PHE A 29 6.32 3.35 -13.10
N LYS A 30 7.57 3.61 -13.50
CA LYS A 30 7.96 4.74 -14.38
C LYS A 30 7.22 4.74 -15.73
N TYR A 31 7.10 3.60 -16.39
CA TYR A 31 6.45 3.49 -17.70
C TYR A 31 4.95 3.81 -17.64
N TYR A 32 4.25 3.26 -16.63
CA TYR A 32 2.83 3.52 -16.44
C TYR A 32 2.56 4.97 -16.04
N ALA A 33 3.41 5.56 -15.20
CA ALA A 33 3.30 6.97 -14.83
C ALA A 33 3.44 7.89 -16.07
N ALA A 34 4.40 7.61 -16.96
CA ALA A 34 4.59 8.39 -18.18
C ALA A 34 3.39 8.26 -19.14
N LEU A 35 2.87 7.04 -19.33
CA LEU A 35 1.70 6.78 -20.17
C LEU A 35 0.46 7.53 -19.66
N ILE A 36 0.18 7.45 -18.35
CA ILE A 36 -0.96 8.15 -17.75
C ILE A 36 -0.81 9.67 -17.91
N GLY A 37 0.39 10.21 -17.64
CA GLY A 37 0.64 11.64 -17.77
C GLY A 37 0.41 12.16 -19.20
N PHE A 38 0.70 11.35 -20.22
CA PHE A 38 0.41 11.69 -21.61
C PHE A 38 -1.10 11.78 -21.90
N PHE A 39 -1.90 10.84 -21.40
CA PHE A 39 -3.36 10.91 -21.59
C PHE A 39 -4.01 12.00 -20.73
N GLU A 40 -3.53 12.20 -19.50
CA GLU A 40 -3.98 13.26 -18.59
C GLU A 40 -3.88 14.64 -19.27
N ILE A 41 -2.70 14.98 -19.84
CA ILE A 41 -2.53 16.29 -20.46
C ILE A 41 -3.43 16.50 -21.68
N LEU A 42 -3.77 15.45 -22.44
CA LEU A 42 -4.71 15.53 -23.56
C LEU A 42 -6.14 15.84 -23.08
N ILE A 43 -6.57 15.19 -21.99
CA ILE A 43 -7.89 15.46 -21.38
C ILE A 43 -7.93 16.89 -20.85
N TRP A 44 -6.88 17.33 -20.16
CA TRP A 44 -6.76 18.68 -19.65
C TRP A 44 -6.85 19.72 -20.76
N LEU A 45 -6.09 19.55 -21.85
CA LEU A 45 -6.11 20.43 -23.02
C LEU A 45 -7.50 20.50 -23.64
N PHE A 46 -8.16 19.36 -23.83
CA PHE A 46 -9.52 19.36 -24.38
C PHE A 46 -10.51 20.10 -23.47
N ALA A 47 -10.46 19.85 -22.16
CA ALA A 47 -11.35 20.47 -21.19
C ALA A 47 -11.17 22.00 -21.11
N ILE A 48 -9.91 22.47 -21.07
CA ILE A 48 -9.63 23.91 -21.00
C ILE A 48 -10.01 24.63 -22.29
N SER A 49 -9.78 24.01 -23.46
CA SER A 49 -10.21 24.59 -24.74
C SER A 49 -11.73 24.77 -24.79
N GLN A 50 -12.50 23.79 -24.32
CA GLN A 50 -13.97 23.89 -24.25
C GLN A 50 -14.44 24.94 -23.24
N LEU A 51 -13.76 25.06 -22.10
CA LEU A 51 -14.07 26.07 -21.09
C LEU A 51 -13.83 27.49 -21.63
N MET A 52 -12.68 27.71 -22.27
CA MET A 52 -12.30 29.02 -22.83
C MET A 52 -13.17 29.42 -24.04
N ALA A 53 -13.62 28.46 -24.84
CA ALA A 53 -14.54 28.75 -25.94
C ALA A 53 -15.94 29.20 -25.48
N ASN A 54 -16.32 28.91 -24.23
CA ASN A 54 -17.69 29.11 -23.72
C ASN A 54 -17.74 29.98 -22.45
N MET A 55 -16.82 30.93 -22.28
CA MET A 55 -16.66 31.72 -21.04
C MET A 55 -17.90 32.54 -20.65
N ASN A 56 -18.83 32.79 -21.57
CA ASN A 56 -20.05 33.54 -21.30
C ASN A 56 -21.04 32.81 -20.38
N ASN A 57 -20.79 31.54 -20.02
CA ASN A 57 -21.65 30.77 -19.15
C ASN A 57 -21.00 30.50 -17.78
N PRO A 58 -21.37 31.23 -16.71
CA PRO A 58 -20.79 31.06 -15.37
C PRO A 58 -21.04 29.65 -14.79
N VAL A 59 -22.07 28.93 -15.26
CA VAL A 59 -22.38 27.57 -14.83
C VAL A 59 -21.23 26.60 -15.18
N LEU A 60 -20.50 26.84 -16.28
CA LEU A 60 -19.37 25.97 -16.66
C LEU A 60 -18.25 25.99 -15.62
N PHE A 61 -18.00 27.14 -14.99
CA PHE A 61 -17.00 27.24 -13.92
C PHE A 61 -17.42 26.44 -12.68
N LEU A 62 -18.71 26.43 -12.36
CA LEU A 62 -19.24 25.62 -11.26
C LEU A 62 -19.07 24.12 -11.52
N PHE A 63 -19.40 23.65 -12.74
CA PHE A 63 -19.19 22.26 -13.13
C PHE A 63 -17.70 21.91 -13.22
N TYR A 64 -16.84 22.83 -13.66
CA TYR A 64 -15.39 22.62 -13.67
C TYR A 64 -14.82 22.45 -12.26
N ALA A 65 -15.16 23.36 -11.34
CA ALA A 65 -14.73 23.29 -9.95
C ALA A 65 -15.33 22.08 -9.21
N GLY A 66 -16.61 21.78 -9.46
CA GLY A 66 -17.29 20.60 -8.94
C GLY A 66 -16.63 19.31 -9.42
N GLY A 67 -16.28 19.24 -10.70
CA GLY A 67 -15.61 18.08 -11.29
C GLY A 67 -14.21 17.87 -10.70
N PHE A 68 -13.48 18.96 -10.41
CA PHE A 68 -12.19 18.89 -9.72
C PHE A 68 -12.32 18.34 -8.30
N SER A 69 -13.29 18.86 -7.53
CA SER A 69 -13.54 18.39 -6.16
C SER A 69 -13.97 16.93 -6.12
N ALA A 70 -14.92 16.54 -6.98
CA ALA A 70 -15.37 15.16 -7.11
C ALA A 70 -14.26 14.22 -7.58
N GLY A 71 -13.44 14.66 -8.54
CA GLY A 71 -12.28 13.92 -9.02
C GLY A 71 -11.24 13.70 -7.93
N THR A 72 -11.02 14.68 -7.06
CA THR A 72 -10.13 14.55 -5.90
C THR A 72 -10.66 13.50 -4.92
N PHE A 73 -11.95 13.54 -4.61
CA PHE A 73 -12.59 12.55 -3.75
C PHE A 73 -12.49 11.12 -4.32
N ILE A 74 -12.75 10.96 -5.62
CA ILE A 74 -12.60 9.68 -6.32
C ILE A 74 -11.12 9.24 -6.33
N GLY A 75 -10.19 10.18 -6.52
CA GLY A 75 -8.75 9.93 -6.44
C GLY A 75 -8.32 9.34 -5.10
N ILE A 76 -8.83 9.88 -3.99
CA ILE A 76 -8.58 9.35 -2.63
C ILE A 76 -9.10 7.90 -2.52
N ILE A 77 -10.32 7.63 -2.99
CA ILE A 77 -10.88 6.27 -2.96
C ILE A 77 -10.06 5.30 -3.82
N LEU A 78 -9.58 5.76 -4.99
CA LEU A 78 -8.72 4.96 -5.87
C LEU A 78 -7.37 4.66 -5.20
N GLU A 79 -6.78 5.63 -4.51
CA GLU A 79 -5.56 5.45 -3.74
C GLU A 79 -5.71 4.35 -2.69
N GLU A 80 -6.78 4.41 -1.90
CA GLU A 80 -7.09 3.40 -0.88
C GLU A 80 -7.28 2.00 -1.51
N LYS A 81 -8.05 1.92 -2.60
CA LYS A 81 -8.38 0.64 -3.27
C LYS A 81 -7.20 0.00 -3.97
N LEU A 82 -6.30 0.79 -4.55
CA LEU A 82 -5.18 0.25 -5.31
C LEU A 82 -4.30 -0.62 -4.40
N SER A 83 -4.10 -0.24 -3.13
CA SER A 83 -3.35 -1.07 -2.15
C SER A 83 -2.07 -1.68 -2.74
N LEU A 84 -1.43 -0.92 -3.64
CA LEU A 84 -0.29 -1.36 -4.43
C LEU A 84 1.00 -1.07 -3.68
N GLY A 85 1.98 -1.96 -3.86
CA GLY A 85 3.32 -1.84 -3.30
C GLY A 85 3.66 -2.88 -2.26
N THR A 86 4.90 -2.81 -1.81
CA THR A 86 5.48 -3.67 -0.78
C THR A 86 5.62 -2.89 0.52
N VAL A 87 5.35 -3.56 1.63
CA VAL A 87 5.48 -2.98 2.96
C VAL A 87 6.33 -3.90 3.84
N LEU A 88 7.00 -3.28 4.80
CA LEU A 88 7.65 -3.94 5.91
C LEU A 88 6.73 -3.80 7.12
N ILE A 89 6.37 -4.93 7.74
CA ILE A 89 5.64 -4.96 9.00
C ILE A 89 6.63 -5.41 10.07
N GLU A 90 6.93 -4.55 11.03
CA GLU A 90 7.77 -4.92 12.17
C GLU A 90 6.88 -5.20 13.37
N ILE A 91 7.04 -6.37 13.98
CA ILE A 91 6.22 -6.84 15.09
C ILE A 91 7.14 -7.06 16.28
N ILE A 92 6.80 -6.45 17.42
CA ILE A 92 7.54 -6.61 18.67
C ILE A 92 6.68 -7.41 19.66
N THR A 93 7.21 -8.55 20.13
CA THR A 93 6.49 -9.43 21.06
C THR A 93 7.38 -9.94 22.19
N LYS A 94 6.82 -10.02 23.40
CA LYS A 94 7.49 -10.52 24.62
C LYS A 94 7.31 -12.03 24.84
N ASN A 95 6.23 -12.61 24.30
CA ASN A 95 5.82 -13.99 24.60
C ASN A 95 6.37 -15.00 23.58
N ASN A 96 6.25 -16.29 23.93
CA ASN A 96 6.57 -17.47 23.12
C ASN A 96 5.96 -17.37 21.71
N SER A 97 6.70 -16.73 20.79
CA SER A 97 6.23 -16.33 19.45
C SER A 97 6.09 -17.50 18.48
N THR A 98 6.42 -18.71 18.92
CA THR A 98 6.48 -19.94 18.13
C THR A 98 5.16 -20.19 17.38
N GLY A 99 4.02 -20.09 18.07
CA GLY A 99 2.71 -20.28 17.41
C GLY A 99 2.38 -19.21 16.35
N MET A 100 2.81 -17.97 16.56
CA MET A 100 2.65 -16.89 15.57
C MET A 100 3.55 -17.13 14.35
N ILE A 101 4.81 -17.50 14.60
CA ILE A 101 5.80 -17.83 13.57
C ILE A 101 5.31 -19.00 12.71
N ASP A 102 4.80 -20.07 13.33
CA ASP A 102 4.25 -21.22 12.62
C ASP A 102 3.05 -20.84 11.74
N ARG A 103 2.19 -19.92 12.23
CA ARG A 103 1.04 -19.44 11.48
C ARG A 103 1.44 -18.53 10.31
N LEU A 104 2.50 -17.75 10.45
CA LEU A 104 3.09 -16.97 9.35
C LEU A 104 3.73 -17.90 8.29
N LEU A 105 4.47 -18.93 8.73
CA LEU A 105 5.07 -19.94 7.86
C LEU A 105 4.01 -20.69 7.04
N THR A 106 2.98 -21.23 7.68
CA THR A 106 1.90 -21.98 7.03
C THR A 106 1.10 -21.16 6.02
N LYS A 107 1.06 -19.82 6.20
CA LYS A 107 0.45 -18.87 5.26
C LYS A 107 1.41 -18.38 4.17
N ASN A 108 2.62 -18.95 4.07
CA ASN A 108 3.68 -18.60 3.12
C ASN A 108 4.14 -17.13 3.22
N PHE A 109 4.09 -16.53 4.42
CA PHE A 109 4.71 -15.22 4.63
C PHE A 109 6.22 -15.37 4.83
N LYS A 110 6.99 -14.52 4.14
CA LYS A 110 8.43 -14.39 4.35
C LYS A 110 8.64 -13.47 5.55
N PHE A 111 9.39 -13.94 6.54
CA PHE A 111 9.75 -13.13 7.69
C PHE A 111 11.18 -13.42 8.16
N THR A 112 11.74 -12.44 8.84
CA THR A 112 13.00 -12.54 9.57
C THR A 112 12.70 -12.30 11.04
N CYS A 113 13.32 -13.05 11.94
CA CYS A 113 13.15 -12.87 13.38
C CYS A 113 14.51 -12.66 14.02
N ILE A 114 14.60 -11.71 14.95
CA ILE A 114 15.78 -11.46 15.76
C ILE A 114 15.38 -11.39 17.24
N ASP A 115 16.25 -11.91 18.10
CA ASP A 115 16.16 -11.73 19.54
C ASP A 115 16.71 -10.35 19.90
N ALA A 116 15.99 -9.59 20.72
CA ALA A 116 16.29 -8.21 21.06
C ALA A 116 15.97 -7.89 22.52
N GLN A 117 16.45 -6.74 23.01
CA GLN A 117 16.16 -6.26 24.36
C GLN A 117 15.26 -5.03 24.30
N GLY A 118 14.10 -5.10 24.93
CA GLY A 118 13.22 -3.96 25.15
C GLY A 118 13.47 -3.31 26.51
N SER A 119 12.83 -2.16 26.75
CA SER A 119 12.87 -1.46 28.04
C SER A 119 12.34 -2.29 29.23
N HIS A 120 11.61 -3.36 28.94
CA HIS A 120 10.97 -4.23 29.94
C HIS A 120 11.45 -5.69 29.84
N GLY A 121 12.65 -5.93 29.31
CA GLY A 121 13.24 -7.26 29.18
C GLY A 121 13.35 -7.76 27.74
N GLU A 122 13.64 -9.06 27.60
CA GLU A 122 13.83 -9.71 26.30
C GLU A 122 12.55 -9.66 25.45
N VAL A 123 12.73 -9.37 24.16
CA VAL A 123 11.67 -9.32 23.15
C VAL A 123 12.15 -9.98 21.87
N LYS A 124 11.20 -10.42 21.04
CA LYS A 124 11.46 -10.82 19.67
C LYS A 124 10.93 -9.76 18.72
N MET A 125 11.77 -9.37 17.76
CA MET A 125 11.38 -8.54 16.64
C MET A 125 11.21 -9.41 15.39
N ILE A 126 10.05 -9.33 14.77
CA ILE A 126 9.68 -10.09 13.57
C ILE A 126 9.42 -9.11 12.45
N PHE A 127 10.18 -9.22 11.37
CA PHE A 127 10.08 -8.40 10.16
C PHE A 127 9.37 -9.20 9.08
N VAL A 128 8.23 -8.72 8.59
CA VAL A 128 7.47 -9.36 7.51
C VAL A 128 7.46 -8.43 6.30
N VAL A 129 8.08 -8.87 5.20
CA VAL A 129 8.04 -8.15 3.92
C VAL A 129 6.93 -8.75 3.06
N THR A 130 5.90 -7.97 2.76
CA THR A 130 4.72 -8.46 2.03
C THR A 130 4.08 -7.37 1.18
N LYS A 131 3.14 -7.75 0.31
CA LYS A 131 2.33 -6.78 -0.44
C LYS A 131 1.38 -6.05 0.49
N ARG A 132 1.12 -4.76 0.23
CA ARG A 132 0.23 -3.91 1.05
C ARG A 132 -1.17 -4.52 1.24
N GLN A 133 -1.73 -5.14 0.20
CA GLN A 133 -3.00 -5.88 0.26
C GLN A 133 -3.04 -7.03 1.29
N ASN A 134 -1.89 -7.54 1.76
CA ASN A 134 -1.80 -8.62 2.73
C ASN A 134 -1.60 -8.12 4.17
N ILE A 135 -1.50 -6.79 4.40
CA ILE A 135 -1.33 -6.21 5.74
C ILE A 135 -2.40 -6.75 6.69
N THR A 136 -3.67 -6.68 6.31
CA THR A 136 -4.79 -7.11 7.14
C THR A 136 -4.62 -8.57 7.57
N LYS A 137 -4.24 -9.45 6.64
CA LYS A 137 -4.00 -10.87 6.94
C LYS A 137 -2.88 -11.07 7.95
N VAL A 138 -1.79 -10.32 7.86
CA VAL A 138 -0.66 -10.41 8.81
C VAL A 138 -1.09 -9.86 10.17
N ILE A 139 -1.75 -8.71 10.22
CA ILE A 139 -2.24 -8.10 11.47
C ILE A 139 -3.26 -9.00 12.16
N ASP A 140 -4.17 -9.64 11.42
CA ASP A 140 -5.15 -10.56 11.98
C ASP A 140 -4.49 -11.77 12.63
N ILE A 141 -3.45 -12.31 11.99
CA ILE A 141 -2.62 -13.37 12.59
C ILE A 141 -1.98 -12.84 13.88
N VAL A 142 -1.33 -11.68 13.84
CA VAL A 142 -0.66 -11.09 15.01
C VAL A 142 -1.63 -10.88 16.18
N LYS A 143 -2.77 -10.25 15.92
CA LYS A 143 -3.81 -9.95 16.92
C LYS A 143 -4.48 -11.20 17.47
N SER A 144 -4.57 -12.28 16.70
CA SER A 144 -5.12 -13.55 17.18
C SER A 144 -4.28 -14.20 18.29
N PHE A 145 -2.96 -13.94 18.32
CA PHE A 145 -2.07 -14.42 19.38
C PHE A 145 -1.84 -13.38 20.48
N ASN A 146 -1.71 -12.12 20.10
CA ASN A 146 -1.54 -11.02 21.05
C ASN A 146 -2.39 -9.82 20.62
N PRO A 147 -3.57 -9.63 21.22
CA PRO A 147 -4.45 -8.50 20.93
C PRO A 147 -3.80 -7.13 21.21
N LYS A 148 -2.79 -7.09 22.09
CA LYS A 148 -2.04 -5.89 22.47
C LYS A 148 -0.64 -5.87 21.84
N ALA A 149 -0.43 -6.58 20.72
CA ALA A 149 0.84 -6.60 20.02
C ALA A 149 1.21 -5.19 19.53
N PHE A 150 2.47 -4.84 19.70
CA PHE A 150 3.04 -3.63 19.13
C PHE A 150 3.58 -3.96 17.73
N TYR A 151 3.18 -3.19 16.72
CA TYR A 151 3.69 -3.33 15.36
C TYR A 151 3.77 -1.98 14.64
N SER A 152 4.74 -1.83 13.75
CA SER A 152 4.92 -0.70 12.82
C SER A 152 4.75 -1.18 11.37
N ILE A 153 4.37 -0.28 10.47
CA ILE A 153 4.23 -0.56 9.03
C ILE A 153 4.98 0.52 8.27
N GLU A 154 5.96 0.11 7.47
CA GLU A 154 6.77 0.99 6.64
C GLU A 154 6.56 0.69 5.16
N ASP A 155 6.47 1.73 4.33
CA ASP A 155 6.34 1.61 2.88
C ASP A 155 7.71 1.39 2.23
N ILE A 156 7.88 0.26 1.54
CA ILE A 156 9.12 -0.06 0.80
C ILE A 156 8.95 0.37 -0.66
N ARG A 157 9.83 1.27 -1.12
CA ARG A 157 9.85 1.73 -2.53
C ARG A 157 10.41 0.69 -3.50
N TYR A 158 11.40 -0.08 -3.06
CA TYR A 158 12.03 -1.12 -3.87
C TYR A 158 12.44 -2.29 -2.99
N ALA A 159 12.02 -3.50 -3.36
CA ALA A 159 12.48 -4.73 -2.76
C ALA A 159 12.85 -5.69 -3.89
N ASN A 160 14.06 -6.26 -3.84
CA ASN A 160 14.43 -7.33 -4.76
C ASN A 160 13.90 -8.65 -4.18
N GLU A 161 13.09 -9.38 -4.95
CA GLU A 161 12.62 -10.68 -4.50
C GLU A 161 13.71 -11.74 -4.76
N GLU A 162 14.34 -12.23 -3.69
CA GLU A 162 15.11 -13.48 -3.80
C GLU A 162 14.17 -14.63 -4.17
N LYS A 163 14.57 -15.42 -5.18
CA LYS A 163 13.89 -16.65 -5.60
C LYS A 163 13.71 -17.56 -4.38
N PRO A 164 12.56 -18.23 -4.22
CA PRO A 164 12.27 -19.01 -3.02
C PRO A 164 13.32 -20.10 -2.82
N HIS A 165 14.17 -19.95 -1.81
CA HIS A 165 14.96 -21.05 -1.31
C HIS A 165 14.02 -21.91 -0.47
N LYS A 166 13.68 -23.12 -0.96
CA LYS A 166 12.95 -24.13 -0.19
C LYS A 166 13.80 -24.60 1.00
N LYS A 167 13.95 -23.78 2.05
CA LYS A 167 14.43 -24.28 3.34
C LYS A 167 13.28 -24.99 4.03
N SER A 168 13.56 -26.19 4.53
CA SER A 168 12.56 -27.03 5.20
C SER A 168 12.16 -26.37 6.53
N TYR A 169 10.91 -26.57 6.96
CA TYR A 169 10.40 -26.13 8.28
C TYR A 169 11.38 -26.45 9.43
N PHE A 170 12.07 -27.59 9.34
CA PHE A 170 13.11 -28.02 10.28
C PHE A 170 14.38 -27.16 10.29
N ASP A 171 14.75 -26.52 9.18
CA ASP A 171 15.94 -25.68 9.10
C ASP A 171 15.75 -24.35 9.83
N TYR A 172 14.54 -23.80 9.82
CA TYR A 172 14.20 -22.61 10.60
C TYR A 172 14.27 -22.89 12.10
N LEU A 173 13.64 -23.98 12.56
CA LEU A 173 13.64 -24.36 13.98
C LEU A 173 15.04 -24.68 14.53
N ARG A 174 15.97 -25.18 13.70
CA ARG A 174 17.37 -25.45 14.13
C ARG A 174 18.20 -24.20 14.42
N HIS A 175 17.90 -23.07 13.79
CA HIS A 175 18.70 -21.85 13.94
C HIS A 175 18.21 -20.96 15.10
N PHE A 176 17.09 -21.28 15.75
CA PHE A 176 16.62 -20.59 16.94
C PHE A 176 17.15 -21.26 18.22
N PRO A 177 18.08 -20.64 18.96
CA PRO A 177 18.66 -21.23 20.17
C PRO A 177 17.67 -21.38 21.34
N ALA A 178 16.48 -20.81 21.25
CA ALA A 178 15.43 -20.92 22.28
C ALA A 178 14.85 -22.35 22.44
N PHE A 179 15.20 -23.31 21.57
CA PHE A 179 14.71 -24.70 21.66
C PHE A 179 15.60 -25.63 22.53
N LYS A 180 16.68 -25.12 23.15
CA LYS A 180 17.50 -25.89 24.12
C LYS A 180 17.25 -25.43 25.57
N LYS A 181 16.10 -25.80 26.13
CA LYS A 181 15.84 -26.07 27.58
C LYS A 181 14.32 -26.27 27.74
N GLY A 182 13.78 -27.34 28.35
CA GLY A 182 14.39 -28.34 29.21
C GLY A 182 13.69 -29.70 29.11
N LYS A 183 14.51 -30.72 29.42
CA LYS A 183 14.07 -31.90 30.16
C LYS A 183 13.76 -31.49 31.60
#